data_AF-A0A8C6EX32-F1
#
_entry.id   AF-A0A8C6EX32-F1
#
_cell.length_a   1.000
_cell.length_b   1.000
_cell.length_c   1.000
_cell.angle_alpha   90.00
_cell.angle_beta   90.00
_cell.angle_gamma   90.00
#
_symmetry.space_group_name_H-M   'P 1'
#
loop_
_entity.id
_entity.type
_entity.pdbx_description
1 polymer ?
#
loop_
_entity_poly.entity_id
_entity_poly.type
_entity_poly.pdbx_seq_one_letter_code
_entity_poly.pdbx_strand_id
1 'polypeptide(L)'
;MALNLTILSLCFLSPGVGSEVPERSICVSLSTQRLPINRIRTYTIKEGSVRAVIFITKRGLKVCANPEAEWVKSAVKSMDSRSTTKRSKLQSSPTRAQPTNTAGTLSR
;
A
#
# COMPACT_ATOMS: atom_id res chain seq x y z
N MET A 1 46.66 44.00 26.11
CA MET A 1 45.50 44.59 25.40
C MET A 1 45.01 43.54 24.41
N ALA A 2 43.95 42.82 24.76
CA ALA A 2 43.30 41.83 23.91
C ALA A 2 42.10 42.48 23.23
N LEU A 3 41.90 42.24 21.92
CA LEU A 3 40.67 42.47 21.12
C LEU A 3 41.09 42.27 19.63
N ASN A 4 40.55 41.40 18.78
CA ASN A 4 39.21 40.85 18.60
C ASN A 4 39.31 39.55 17.80
N LEU A 5 38.65 38.46 18.23
CA LEU A 5 38.44 37.27 17.42
C LEU A 5 36.94 36.91 17.47
N THR A 6 36.13 37.56 16.64
CA THR A 6 34.68 37.32 16.58
C THR A 6 34.25 36.98 15.16
N ILE A 7 34.54 35.75 14.74
CA ILE A 7 33.82 35.13 13.61
C ILE A 7 32.46 34.68 14.18
N LEU A 8 31.52 35.63 14.30
CA LEU A 8 30.10 35.31 14.44
C LEU A 8 29.59 34.91 13.04
N SER A 9 30.03 33.74 12.59
CA SER A 9 29.39 33.05 11.47
C SER A 9 28.02 32.63 11.97
N LEU A 10 27.05 33.50 11.76
CA LEU A 10 25.63 33.24 11.92
C LEU A 10 25.29 32.13 10.91
N CYS A 11 25.51 30.87 11.30
CA CYS A 11 24.88 29.75 10.65
C CYS A 11 23.39 29.97 10.88
N PHE A 12 22.74 30.58 9.88
CA PHE A 12 21.31 30.51 9.72
C PHE A 12 20.97 29.03 9.72
N LEU A 13 20.64 28.50 10.90
CA LEU A 13 19.71 27.39 11.00
C LEU A 13 18.41 27.95 10.45
N SER A 14 18.31 28.00 9.12
CA SER A 14 17.02 27.99 8.46
C SER A 14 16.30 26.79 9.07
N PRO A 15 15.15 27.00 9.74
CA PRO A 15 14.27 25.88 10.04
C PRO A 15 14.05 25.23 8.69
N GLY A 16 14.55 24.00 8.53
CA GLY A 16 14.25 23.22 7.35
C GLY A 16 12.74 23.16 7.28
N VAL A 17 12.14 23.96 6.39
CA VAL A 17 10.76 23.76 6.00
C VAL A 17 10.78 22.39 5.37
N GLY A 18 10.44 21.38 6.17
CA GLY A 18 10.10 20.08 5.67
C GLY A 18 8.96 20.35 4.70
N SER A 19 9.30 20.41 3.42
CA SER A 19 8.31 20.30 2.38
C SER A 19 7.75 18.89 2.57
N GLU A 20 6.69 18.80 3.37
CA GLU A 20 5.71 17.75 3.19
C GLU A 20 5.36 17.84 1.72
N VAL A 21 6.01 17.01 0.92
CA VAL A 21 5.70 16.87 -0.49
C VAL A 21 4.22 16.50 -0.45
N PRO A 22 3.29 17.40 -0.81
CA PRO A 22 1.88 17.07 -0.74
C PRO A 22 1.77 15.87 -1.64
N GLU A 23 1.41 14.70 -1.08
CA GLU A 23 1.61 13.43 -1.77
C GLU A 23 1.02 13.56 -3.18
N ARG A 24 1.91 13.70 -4.18
CA ARG A 24 1.63 14.41 -5.45
C ARG A 24 0.75 13.59 -6.37
N SER A 25 -0.48 13.34 -5.97
CA SER A 25 -1.57 12.83 -6.80
C SER A 25 -2.79 12.62 -5.91
N ILE A 26 -3.37 13.71 -5.42
CA ILE A 26 -4.80 13.68 -5.08
C ILE A 26 -5.49 13.69 -6.43
N CYS A 27 -6.23 12.62 -6.72
CA CYS A 27 -6.91 12.38 -7.98
C CYS A 27 -7.55 13.65 -8.54
N VAL A 28 -6.98 14.23 -9.60
CA VAL A 28 -7.52 15.45 -10.23
C VAL A 28 -8.81 15.15 -11.01
N SER A 29 -8.93 13.92 -11.52
CA SER A 29 -10.10 13.44 -12.25
C SER A 29 -10.40 11.98 -11.93
N LEU A 30 -11.68 11.63 -11.90
CA LEU A 30 -12.15 10.26 -11.73
C LEU A 30 -12.45 9.63 -13.10
N SER A 31 -11.97 8.41 -13.32
CA SER A 31 -12.23 7.64 -14.52
C SER A 31 -13.71 7.29 -14.59
N THR A 32 -14.35 7.66 -15.69
CA THR A 32 -15.69 7.20 -16.06
C THR A 32 -15.65 5.87 -16.82
N GLN A 33 -14.51 5.53 -17.40
CA GLN A 33 -14.32 4.30 -18.17
C GLN A 33 -14.13 3.11 -17.23
N ARG A 34 -14.85 2.01 -17.53
CA ARG A 34 -14.73 0.74 -16.81
C ARG A 34 -13.41 0.04 -17.14
N LEU A 35 -12.66 -0.34 -16.10
CA LEU A 35 -11.43 -1.11 -16.27
C LEU A 35 -11.73 -2.61 -16.29
N PRO A 36 -11.12 -3.39 -17.20
CA PRO A 36 -11.19 -4.85 -17.13
C PRO A 36 -10.52 -5.35 -15.86
N ILE A 37 -11.27 -6.03 -14.98
CA ILE A 37 -10.80 -6.51 -13.66
C ILE A 37 -9.53 -7.37 -13.78
N ASN A 38 -9.41 -8.15 -14.86
CA ASN A 38 -8.24 -8.99 -15.14
C ASN A 38 -6.92 -8.20 -15.32
N ARG A 39 -7.01 -6.90 -15.60
CA ARG A 39 -5.86 -5.99 -15.74
C ARG A 39 -5.52 -5.25 -14.45
N ILE A 40 -6.37 -5.33 -13.43
CA ILE A 40 -6.15 -4.69 -12.13
C ILE A 40 -5.30 -5.63 -11.26
N ARG A 41 -4.24 -5.09 -10.67
CA ARG A 41 -3.34 -5.81 -9.77
C ARG A 41 -3.80 -5.68 -8.33
N THR A 42 -4.10 -4.45 -7.90
CA THR A 42 -4.59 -4.12 -6.57
C THR A 42 -5.38 -2.82 -6.63
N TYR A 43 -6.08 -2.49 -5.56
CA TYR A 43 -6.69 -1.18 -5.36
C TYR A 43 -6.30 -0.62 -4.00
N THR A 44 -6.41 0.69 -3.84
CA THR A 44 -6.31 1.39 -2.56
C THR A 44 -7.45 2.41 -2.45
N ILE A 45 -7.96 2.59 -1.25
CA ILE A 45 -8.97 3.61 -0.95
C ILE A 45 -8.24 4.75 -0.25
N LYS A 46 -8.38 5.97 -0.77
CA LYS A 46 -7.90 7.17 -0.09
C LYS A 46 -9.09 8.00 0.35
N GLU A 47 -9.07 8.34 1.63
CA GLU A 47 -9.96 9.32 2.25
C GLU A 47 -9.22 10.67 2.28
N GLY A 48 -9.92 11.76 1.98
CA GLY A 48 -9.37 13.10 1.85
C GLY A 48 -10.47 14.09 1.49
N SER A 49 -10.14 15.22 0.84
CA SER A 49 -11.16 16.18 0.36
C SER A 49 -12.16 15.54 -0.62
N VAL A 50 -11.72 14.51 -1.35
CA VAL A 50 -12.58 13.68 -2.20
C VAL A 50 -12.25 12.22 -1.94
N ARG A 51 -13.27 11.42 -1.62
CA ARG A 51 -13.14 9.97 -1.48
C ARG A 51 -12.92 9.32 -2.85
N ALA A 52 -11.83 8.58 -3.02
CA ALA A 52 -11.48 7.96 -4.29
C ALA A 52 -10.96 6.53 -4.13
N VAL A 53 -11.37 5.65 -5.06
CA VAL A 53 -10.78 4.33 -5.23
C VAL A 53 -9.70 4.42 -6.30
N ILE A 54 -8.48 4.03 -5.96
CA ILE A 54 -7.32 4.05 -6.87
C ILE A 54 -7.03 2.61 -7.30
N PHE A 55 -7.34 2.29 -8.54
CA PHE A 55 -6.97 1.02 -9.16
C PHE A 55 -5.53 1.07 -9.67
N ILE A 56 -4.72 0.10 -9.28
CA ILE A 56 -3.35 -0.08 -9.78
C ILE A 56 -3.37 -1.24 -10.77
N THR A 57 -3.14 -0.93 -12.04
CA THR A 57 -3.09 -1.95 -13.10
C THR A 57 -1.81 -2.78 -13.02
N LYS A 58 -1.79 -3.93 -13.68
CA LYS A 58 -0.59 -4.77 -13.81
C LYS A 58 0.59 -4.05 -14.49
N ARG A 59 0.32 -3.02 -15.29
CA ARG A 59 1.33 -2.19 -15.95
C ARG A 59 1.84 -1.04 -15.05
N GLY A 60 1.37 -0.95 -13.81
CA GLY A 60 1.77 0.11 -12.87
C GLY A 60 0.96 1.41 -12.98
N LEU A 61 0.05 1.52 -13.96
CA LEU A 61 -0.83 2.69 -14.09
C LEU A 61 -1.80 2.78 -12.90
N LYS A 62 -1.86 3.95 -12.27
CA LYS A 62 -2.82 4.31 -11.22
C LYS A 62 -4.02 5.00 -11.87
N VAL A 63 -5.22 4.50 -11.61
CA VAL A 63 -6.47 5.07 -12.11
C VAL A 63 -7.40 5.36 -10.96
N CYS A 64 -7.76 6.63 -10.79
CA CYS A 64 -8.73 7.07 -9.80
C CYS A 64 -10.14 6.83 -10.30
N ALA A 65 -11.04 6.38 -9.43
CA ALA A 65 -12.42 6.09 -9.78
C ALA A 65 -13.37 6.50 -8.64
N ASN A 66 -14.59 6.89 -9.02
CA ASN A 66 -15.61 7.31 -8.06
C ASN A 66 -16.12 6.11 -7.25
N PRO A 67 -16.00 6.09 -5.91
CA PRO A 67 -16.53 5.01 -5.07
C PRO A 67 -18.04 4.78 -5.23
N GLU A 68 -18.79 5.81 -5.62
CA GLU A 68 -20.25 5.72 -5.78
C GLU A 68 -20.67 5.04 -7.08
N ALA A 69 -19.77 4.93 -8.07
CA ALA A 69 -20.08 4.32 -9.34
C ALA A 69 -20.25 2.79 -9.20
N GLU A 70 -21.35 2.26 -9.73
CA GLU A 70 -21.70 0.83 -9.60
C GLU A 70 -20.62 -0.13 -10.13
N TRP A 71 -19.91 0.26 -11.18
CA TRP A 71 -18.82 -0.55 -11.72
C TRP A 71 -17.62 -0.62 -10.78
N VAL A 72 -17.37 0.43 -9.99
CA VAL A 72 -16.27 0.49 -9.01
C VAL A 72 -16.58 -0.44 -7.85
N LYS A 73 -17.81 -0.38 -7.31
CA LYS A 73 -18.29 -1.30 -6.26
C LYS A 73 -18.17 -2.76 -6.71
N SER A 74 -18.62 -3.05 -7.93
CA SER A 74 -18.55 -4.38 -8.53
C SER A 74 -17.12 -4.87 -8.73
N ALA A 75 -16.22 -3.98 -9.16
CA ALA A 75 -14.81 -4.29 -9.35
C ALA A 75 -14.12 -4.60 -8.02
N VAL A 76 -14.31 -3.76 -6.99
CA VAL A 76 -13.78 -3.97 -5.63
C VAL A 76 -14.24 -5.31 -5.07
N LYS A 77 -15.55 -5.59 -5.10
CA LYS A 77 -16.12 -6.87 -4.63
C LYS A 77 -15.48 -8.08 -5.31
N SER A 78 -15.26 -7.98 -6.62
CA SER A 78 -14.62 -9.04 -7.41
C SER A 78 -13.13 -9.21 -7.09
N MET A 79 -12.44 -8.12 -6.72
CA MET A 79 -11.06 -8.18 -6.26
C MET A 79 -10.94 -8.80 -4.87
N ASP A 80 -11.88 -8.49 -3.98
CA ASP A 80 -11.90 -9.02 -2.61
C ASP A 80 -12.15 -10.53 -2.61
N SER A 81 -13.12 -11.03 -3.39
CA SER A 81 -13.38 -12.47 -3.52
C SER A 81 -12.19 -13.26 -4.08
N ARG A 82 -11.41 -12.64 -4.96
CA ARG A 82 -10.15 -13.23 -5.46
C ARG A 82 -9.08 -13.29 -4.38
N SER A 83 -9.04 -12.31 -3.48
CA SER A 83 -8.08 -12.26 -2.38
C SER A 83 -8.38 -13.30 -1.31
N THR A 84 -9.66 -13.51 -0.97
CA THR A 84 -10.10 -14.52 0.00
C THR A 84 -9.80 -15.93 -0.50
N THR A 85 -10.04 -16.20 -1.79
CA THR A 85 -9.71 -17.49 -2.41
C THR A 85 -8.20 -17.76 -2.42
N LYS A 86 -7.38 -16.72 -2.63
CA LYS A 86 -5.92 -16.88 -2.53
C LYS A 86 -5.45 -17.17 -1.11
N ARG A 87 -6.03 -16.49 -0.10
CA ARG A 87 -5.73 -16.74 1.31
C ARG A 87 -6.15 -18.15 1.73
N SER A 88 -7.36 -18.58 1.37
CA SER A 88 -7.82 -19.93 1.68
C SER A 88 -6.99 -21.00 1.01
N LYS A 89 -6.56 -20.80 -0.25
CA LYS A 89 -5.66 -21.74 -0.94
C LYS A 89 -4.24 -21.76 -0.36
N LEU A 90 -3.76 -20.64 0.16
CA LEU A 90 -2.49 -20.57 0.89
C LEU A 90 -2.58 -21.30 2.24
N GLN A 91 -3.76 -21.27 2.88
CA GLN A 91 -4.05 -22.00 4.13
C GLN A 91 -4.43 -23.48 3.92
N SER A 92 -4.90 -23.87 2.73
CA SER A 92 -5.27 -25.26 2.41
C SER A 92 -4.11 -26.09 1.85
N SER A 93 -2.86 -25.59 1.91
CA SER A 93 -1.71 -26.48 1.75
C SER A 93 -1.73 -27.43 2.94
N PRO A 94 -1.77 -28.76 2.74
CA PRO A 94 -1.73 -29.69 3.86
C PRO A 94 -0.37 -29.50 4.53
N THR A 95 -0.36 -28.90 5.72
CA THR A 95 0.71 -29.14 6.68
C THR A 95 0.78 -30.64 6.83
N ARG A 96 1.81 -31.26 6.26
CA ARG A 96 2.12 -32.67 6.46
C ARG A 96 2.19 -32.87 7.97
N ALA A 97 1.14 -33.45 8.55
CA ALA A 97 1.20 -33.99 9.89
C ALA A 97 2.30 -35.04 9.87
N GLN A 98 3.46 -34.74 10.46
CA GLN A 98 4.42 -35.77 10.80
C GLN A 98 3.94 -36.45 12.09
N PRO A 99 3.74 -37.77 12.08
CA PRO A 99 3.61 -38.53 13.31
C PRO A 99 4.96 -38.49 14.03
N THR A 100 4.98 -37.99 15.25
CA THR A 100 6.14 -38.13 16.15
C THR A 100 6.19 -39.57 16.64
N ASN A 101 6.83 -40.45 15.86
CA ASN A 101 7.31 -41.73 16.37
C ASN A 101 8.71 -41.50 16.96
N THR A 102 8.79 -41.26 18.27
CA THR A 102 10.07 -41.35 19.00
C THR A 102 10.05 -42.61 19.83
N ALA A 103 10.60 -43.68 19.28
CA ALA A 103 10.94 -44.90 20.00
C ALA A 103 12.46 -45.01 20.12
N GLY A 104 12.95 -45.12 21.36
CA GLY A 104 14.28 -45.57 21.78
C GLY A 104 15.30 -44.46 22.06
N THR A 105 16.28 -44.58 22.96
CA THR A 105 16.68 -45.61 23.94
C THR A 105 17.91 -45.03 24.69
N LEU A 106 17.98 -45.26 26.02
CA LEU A 106 19.17 -45.35 26.92
C LEU A 106 20.21 -44.21 27.10
N SER A 107 20.53 -43.96 28.38
CA SER A 107 21.87 -43.82 29.02
C SER A 107 22.14 -42.50 29.75
N ARG A 108 22.07 -42.52 31.10
CA ARG A 108 23.25 -42.57 31.99
C ARG A 108 22.81 -42.88 33.42
#